data_AF-A0A1C6PQZ1-F1
#
_entry.id   AF-A0A1C6PQZ1-F1
#
_cell.length_a   1.000
_cell.length_b   1.000
_cell.length_c   1.000
_cell.angle_alpha   90.00
_cell.angle_beta   90.00
_cell.angle_gamma   90.00
#
_symmetry.space_group_name_H-M   'P 1'
#
loop_
_entity.id
_entity.type
_entity.pdbx_description
1 polymer ?
#
loop_
_entity_poly.entity_id
_entity_poly.type
_entity_poly.pdbx_seq_one_letter_code
_entity_poly.pdbx_strand_id
1 'polypeptide(L)'
;MALAELAPTALAPSDPVLTAPSASTFPWFRLPVNERRPTMPLLFPLAPAPALRSVVAALGSPTAVREARTPSLRAAQGTTSVELPLPVHVLDHLVPASPTRLAGWRFVIRCGDQSVAAADTTPTPDGWTFSHFFEGPYIASTERAVLQAESLGTSYQARLLSVPELYMLTLWLHGDHTADPAEGSLDPTDLLIPLAPAPPGVAAHRPHQVGELLPALGHRLTRPTSLTTTTASLVTPASLTAPTSLTTPA
;
A
#
# COMPACT_ATOMS: atom_id res chain seq x y z
N MET A 1 -27.86 58.56 -50.69
CA MET A 1 -28.42 58.65 -49.33
C MET A 1 -28.93 57.25 -48.97
N ALA A 2 -28.34 56.64 -47.93
CA ALA A 2 -28.70 55.36 -47.24
C ALA A 2 -28.62 54.04 -48.06
N LEU A 3 -27.72 53.09 -47.76
CA LEU A 3 -27.73 52.06 -46.68
C LEU A 3 -28.85 51.00 -46.91
N ALA A 4 -28.70 49.68 -46.82
CA ALA A 4 -27.67 48.75 -46.33
C ALA A 4 -27.90 47.36 -47.03
N GLU A 5 -26.87 46.66 -47.50
CA GLU A 5 -26.16 45.55 -46.83
C GLU A 5 -27.05 44.38 -46.35
N LEU A 6 -27.01 43.26 -47.09
CA LEU A 6 -27.45 41.93 -46.65
C LEU A 6 -26.31 40.94 -46.91
N ALA A 7 -25.68 40.51 -45.83
CA ALA A 7 -24.60 39.52 -45.79
C ALA A 7 -25.11 38.09 -46.01
N PRO A 8 -24.28 37.17 -46.52
CA PRO A 8 -24.60 35.75 -46.61
C PRO A 8 -24.42 35.03 -45.27
N THR A 9 -25.44 34.24 -44.90
CA THR A 9 -25.46 33.32 -43.76
C THR A 9 -24.30 32.32 -43.82
N ALA A 10 -23.36 32.45 -42.88
CA ALA A 10 -22.30 31.49 -42.65
C ALA A 10 -22.86 30.22 -41.98
N LEU A 11 -22.63 29.07 -42.59
CA LEU A 11 -22.84 27.74 -42.04
C LEU A 11 -21.66 27.44 -41.08
N ALA A 12 -21.93 27.42 -39.77
CA ALA A 12 -20.94 27.01 -38.76
C ALA A 12 -20.81 25.47 -38.73
N PRO A 13 -19.60 24.92 -38.49
CA PRO A 13 -19.37 23.50 -38.34
C PRO A 13 -19.91 22.97 -37.02
N SER A 14 -20.57 21.82 -37.05
CA SER A 14 -21.03 21.09 -35.86
C SER A 14 -19.85 20.52 -35.08
N ASP A 15 -19.64 21.00 -33.86
CA ASP A 15 -18.73 20.40 -32.89
C ASP A 15 -19.23 19.00 -32.49
N PRO A 16 -18.36 17.97 -32.47
CA PRO A 16 -18.68 16.73 -31.81
C PRO A 16 -18.63 16.96 -30.28
N VAL A 17 -19.80 16.92 -29.65
CA VAL A 17 -19.95 16.87 -28.19
C VAL A 17 -19.14 15.69 -27.65
N LEU A 18 -18.02 16.01 -27.01
CA LEU A 18 -17.25 15.08 -26.19
C LEU A 18 -18.13 14.69 -25.00
N THR A 19 -18.85 13.58 -25.13
CA THR A 19 -19.60 13.00 -24.01
C THR A 19 -18.60 12.55 -22.96
N ALA A 20 -18.58 13.27 -21.84
CA ALA A 20 -17.84 12.88 -20.65
C ALA A 20 -18.28 11.47 -20.21
N PRO A 21 -17.35 10.55 -19.89
CA PRO A 21 -17.72 9.25 -19.37
C PRO A 21 -18.45 9.43 -18.04
N SER A 22 -19.69 8.95 -18.02
CA SER A 22 -20.55 8.86 -16.84
C SER A 22 -19.82 8.13 -15.71
N ALA A 23 -19.85 8.69 -14.50
CA ALA A 23 -19.18 8.21 -13.29
C ALA A 23 -19.77 6.90 -12.71
N SER A 24 -20.29 6.01 -13.56
CA SER A 24 -21.02 4.80 -13.17
C SER A 24 -20.28 3.50 -13.53
N THR A 25 -18.96 3.56 -13.73
CA THR A 25 -18.12 2.39 -14.04
C THR A 25 -17.10 2.17 -12.93
N PHE A 26 -17.57 2.08 -11.68
CA PHE A 26 -16.79 1.57 -10.56
C PHE A 26 -17.50 0.33 -9.99
N PRO A 27 -16.91 -0.88 -10.09
CA PRO A 27 -17.61 -2.13 -9.80
C PRO A 27 -17.85 -2.39 -8.30
N TRP A 28 -17.45 -1.51 -7.39
CA TRP A 28 -17.74 -1.63 -5.95
C TRP A 28 -19.17 -1.21 -5.55
N PHE A 29 -19.97 -0.65 -6.48
CA PHE A 29 -21.31 -0.12 -6.16
C PHE A 29 -22.47 -1.13 -6.15
N ARG A 30 -22.24 -2.44 -6.33
CA ARG A 30 -23.32 -3.44 -6.15
C ARG A 30 -23.09 -4.31 -4.92
N LEU A 31 -23.81 -3.96 -3.87
CA LEU A 31 -24.09 -4.85 -2.75
C LEU A 31 -25.49 -5.46 -2.92
N PRO A 32 -25.69 -6.75 -2.61
CA PRO A 32 -27.02 -7.34 -2.56
C PRO A 32 -27.84 -6.64 -1.47
N VAL A 33 -29.10 -6.33 -1.81
CA VAL A 33 -30.07 -5.77 -0.88
C VAL A 33 -30.42 -6.85 0.14
N ASN A 34 -29.78 -6.83 1.30
CA ASN A 34 -30.24 -7.58 2.45
C ASN A 34 -29.95 -6.78 3.73
N GLU A 35 -31.03 -6.37 4.38
CA GLU A 35 -31.17 -5.90 5.76
C GLU A 35 -29.87 -5.53 6.49
N ARG A 36 -29.42 -4.27 6.31
CA ARG A 36 -28.21 -3.76 6.98
C ARG A 36 -28.58 -2.93 8.20
N ARG A 37 -28.11 -3.36 9.38
CA ARG A 37 -27.66 -2.39 10.40
C ARG A 37 -26.79 -1.36 9.69
N PRO A 38 -26.82 -0.06 10.04
CA PRO A 38 -25.91 0.92 9.44
C PRO A 38 -24.46 0.49 9.75
N THR A 39 -23.85 -0.25 8.83
CA THR A 39 -22.42 -0.57 8.86
C THR A 39 -21.73 0.75 8.55
N MET A 40 -21.01 1.32 9.52
CA MET A 40 -20.24 2.52 9.25
C MET A 40 -19.13 2.18 8.26
N PRO A 41 -19.04 2.88 7.12
CA PRO A 41 -18.12 2.52 6.06
C PRO A 41 -16.68 2.90 6.44
N LEU A 42 -15.74 2.08 6.00
CA LEU A 42 -14.35 2.48 5.85
C LEU A 42 -14.27 3.55 4.75
N LEU A 43 -13.62 4.67 5.04
CA LEU A 43 -13.56 5.81 4.13
C LEU A 43 -12.22 5.83 3.41
N PHE A 44 -12.28 5.87 2.09
CA PHE A 44 -11.11 6.06 1.24
C PHE A 44 -11.05 7.53 0.83
N PRO A 45 -9.98 8.25 1.18
CA PRO A 45 -9.85 9.64 0.79
C PRO A 45 -9.70 9.76 -0.73
N LEU A 46 -10.20 10.86 -1.29
CA LEU A 46 -10.07 11.12 -2.72
C LEU A 46 -8.61 11.47 -3.05
N ALA A 47 -8.01 10.72 -3.97
CA ALA A 47 -6.66 11.03 -4.45
C ALA A 47 -6.64 12.38 -5.21
N PRO A 48 -5.52 13.13 -5.15
CA PRO A 48 -5.29 14.27 -6.00
C PRO A 48 -5.47 13.88 -7.48
N ALA A 49 -6.31 14.62 -8.19
CA ALA A 49 -6.56 14.37 -9.62
C ALA A 49 -5.27 14.26 -10.47
N PRO A 50 -4.21 15.08 -10.28
CA PRO A 50 -2.95 14.90 -11.03
C PRO A 50 -2.22 13.58 -10.69
N ALA A 51 -2.32 13.07 -9.47
CA ALA A 51 -1.74 11.77 -9.09
C ALA A 51 -2.44 10.62 -9.83
N LEU A 52 -3.78 10.60 -9.81
CA LEU A 52 -4.52 9.58 -10.56
C LEU A 52 -4.25 9.65 -12.07
N ARG A 53 -4.22 10.87 -12.64
CA ARG A 53 -3.93 11.06 -14.07
C ARG A 53 -2.54 10.55 -14.46
N SER A 54 -1.52 10.76 -13.63
CA SER A 54 -0.16 10.29 -13.93
C SER A 54 -0.07 8.76 -13.95
N VAL A 55 -0.79 8.07 -13.06
CA VAL A 55 -0.89 6.60 -13.07
C VAL A 55 -1.62 6.09 -14.33
N VAL A 56 -2.76 6.69 -14.69
CA VAL A 56 -3.49 6.32 -15.90
C VAL A 56 -2.65 6.56 -17.15
N ALA A 57 -1.92 7.67 -17.22
CA ALA A 57 -0.99 7.96 -18.31
C ALA A 57 0.15 6.93 -18.38
N ALA A 58 0.72 6.54 -17.22
CA ALA A 58 1.75 5.50 -17.16
C ALA A 58 1.22 4.12 -17.60
N LEU A 59 -0.01 3.75 -17.24
CA LEU A 59 -0.66 2.52 -17.71
C LEU A 59 -0.89 2.52 -19.22
N GLY A 60 -1.18 3.68 -19.80
CA GLY A 60 -1.31 3.86 -21.25
C GLY A 60 0.02 3.87 -22.01
N SER A 61 1.17 3.94 -21.32
CA SER A 61 2.50 3.95 -21.91
C SER A 61 3.09 2.53 -21.98
N PRO A 62 3.26 1.94 -23.19
CA PRO A 62 3.85 0.61 -23.32
C PRO A 62 5.26 0.53 -22.75
N THR A 63 6.02 1.62 -22.80
CA THR A 63 7.38 1.69 -22.24
C THR A 63 7.35 1.56 -20.72
N ALA A 64 6.50 2.34 -20.04
CA ALA A 64 6.41 2.31 -18.58
C ALA A 64 5.97 0.93 -18.05
N VAL A 65 5.02 0.27 -18.72
CA VAL A 65 4.56 -1.07 -18.35
C VAL A 65 5.62 -2.14 -18.62
N ARG A 66 6.40 -2.03 -19.71
CA ARG A 66 7.45 -3.00 -20.07
C ARG A 66 8.69 -2.92 -19.18
N GLU A 67 9.09 -1.70 -18.82
CA GLU A 67 10.24 -1.44 -17.95
C GLU A 67 9.96 -1.81 -16.50
N ALA A 68 8.69 -1.78 -16.08
CA ALA A 68 8.30 -2.24 -14.76
C ALA A 68 8.59 -3.72 -14.55
N ARG A 69 9.10 -4.06 -13.36
CA ARG A 69 9.33 -5.45 -12.92
C ARG A 69 8.04 -6.08 -12.39
N THR A 70 6.98 -6.02 -13.19
CA THR A 70 5.62 -6.47 -12.85
C THR A 70 5.11 -7.46 -13.92
N PRO A 71 5.62 -8.71 -13.96
CA PRO A 71 5.15 -9.74 -14.88
C PRO A 71 3.62 -9.90 -14.91
N SER A 72 2.93 -9.79 -13.78
CA SER A 72 1.47 -9.93 -13.73
C SER A 72 0.75 -8.81 -14.50
N LEU A 73 1.22 -7.56 -14.34
CA LEU A 73 0.73 -6.41 -15.11
C LEU A 73 1.03 -6.53 -16.60
N ARG A 74 2.23 -6.99 -16.95
CA ARG A 74 2.63 -7.17 -18.37
C ARG A 74 1.86 -8.28 -19.06
N ALA A 75 1.50 -9.34 -18.32
CA ALA A 75 0.74 -10.47 -18.83
C ALA A 75 -0.77 -10.21 -18.85
N ALA A 76 -1.27 -9.20 -18.13
CA ALA A 76 -2.69 -8.89 -18.01
C ALA A 76 -3.33 -8.70 -19.39
N GLN A 77 -4.35 -9.52 -19.68
CA GLN A 77 -5.14 -9.44 -20.91
C GLN A 77 -6.47 -8.80 -20.58
N GLY A 78 -6.63 -7.51 -20.85
CA GLY A 78 -7.90 -6.80 -20.65
C GLY A 78 -7.72 -5.35 -20.21
N THR A 79 -8.85 -4.67 -20.04
CA THR A 79 -8.87 -3.30 -19.51
C THR A 79 -8.44 -3.32 -18.05
N THR A 80 -7.48 -2.46 -17.71
CA THR A 80 -7.04 -2.27 -16.32
C THR A 80 -7.81 -1.13 -15.66
N SER A 81 -8.11 -1.26 -14.37
CA SER A 81 -8.66 -0.20 -13.53
C SER A 81 -7.68 0.20 -12.43
N VAL A 82 -7.80 1.43 -11.96
CA VAL A 82 -7.01 2.00 -10.86
C VAL A 82 -7.93 2.19 -9.66
N GLU A 83 -7.68 1.47 -8.58
CA GLU A 83 -8.59 1.34 -7.43
C GLU A 83 -7.84 1.51 -6.11
N LEU A 84 -8.60 1.59 -5.00
CA LEU A 84 -8.10 1.78 -3.63
C LEU A 84 -7.02 2.86 -3.53
N PRO A 85 -7.35 4.14 -3.78
CA PRO A 85 -6.42 5.22 -3.53
C PRO A 85 -6.13 5.31 -2.03
N LEU A 86 -4.87 5.08 -1.65
CA LEU A 86 -4.42 5.12 -0.26
C LEU A 86 -3.25 6.12 -0.13
N PRO A 87 -3.37 7.15 0.73
CA PRO A 87 -2.26 8.04 1.01
C PRO A 87 -1.19 7.26 1.78
N VAL A 88 0.05 7.35 1.33
CA VAL A 88 1.21 6.67 1.92
C VAL A 88 1.96 7.68 2.77
N HIS A 89 1.88 7.49 4.07
CA HIS A 89 2.64 8.24 5.05
C HIS A 89 3.89 7.47 5.44
N VAL A 90 4.95 8.19 5.79
CA VAL A 90 6.16 7.62 6.37
C VAL A 90 6.27 8.12 7.81
N LEU A 91 6.47 7.19 8.73
CA LEU A 91 6.87 7.49 10.10
C LEU A 91 8.40 7.64 10.12
N ASP A 92 8.87 8.86 10.36
CA ASP A 92 10.31 9.16 10.36
C ASP A 92 11.05 8.51 11.53
N HIS A 93 10.43 8.53 12.72
CA HIS A 93 11.04 8.04 13.94
C HIS A 93 10.01 7.28 14.78
N LEU A 94 10.44 6.19 15.43
CA LEU A 94 9.62 5.42 16.36
C LEU A 94 9.65 6.03 17.78
N VAL A 95 9.28 7.31 17.89
CA VAL A 95 9.18 8.05 19.17
C VAL A 95 7.73 8.46 19.41
N PRO A 96 7.24 8.51 20.66
CA PRO A 96 5.90 9.02 20.97
C PRO A 96 5.64 10.39 20.31
N ALA A 97 4.45 10.57 19.73
CA ALA A 97 4.02 11.78 19.01
C ALA A 97 4.86 12.13 17.76
N SER A 98 5.58 11.18 17.17
CA SER A 98 6.33 11.45 15.93
C SER A 98 5.37 11.83 14.79
N PRO A 99 5.64 12.94 14.08
CA PRO A 99 4.82 13.32 12.94
C PRO A 99 4.97 12.27 11.83
N THR A 100 3.92 12.12 11.05
CA THR A 100 4.01 11.39 9.79
C THR A 100 4.08 12.39 8.65
N ARG A 101 4.81 12.05 7.59
CA ARG A 101 4.81 12.86 6.37
C ARG A 101 4.17 12.09 5.23
N LEU A 102 3.35 12.76 4.42
CA LEU A 102 2.86 12.19 3.18
C LEU A 102 4.03 12.01 2.22
N ALA A 103 4.32 10.76 1.86
CA ALA A 103 5.36 10.40 0.90
C ALA A 103 4.79 10.08 -0.48
N GLY A 104 3.49 9.76 -0.57
CA GLY A 104 2.89 9.40 -1.84
C GLY A 104 1.42 9.05 -1.78
N TRP A 105 0.89 8.65 -2.92
CA TRP A 105 -0.36 7.90 -3.03
C TRP A 105 -0.10 6.57 -3.69
N ARG A 106 -0.75 5.54 -3.17
CA ARG A 106 -0.73 4.19 -3.71
C ARG A 106 -2.07 3.84 -4.30
N PHE A 107 -2.05 3.17 -5.43
CA PHE A 107 -3.23 2.66 -6.11
C PHE A 107 -3.04 1.19 -6.42
N VAL A 108 -4.11 0.40 -6.28
CA VAL A 108 -4.16 -1.00 -6.73
C VAL A 108 -4.59 -1.02 -8.19
N ILE A 109 -3.86 -1.75 -9.03
CA ILE A 109 -4.19 -1.94 -10.43
C ILE A 109 -4.87 -3.30 -10.57
N ARG A 110 -6.09 -3.30 -11.11
CA ARG A 110 -6.85 -4.53 -11.35
C ARG A 110 -6.99 -4.83 -12.83
N CYS A 111 -7.07 -6.11 -13.15
CA CYS A 111 -7.51 -6.61 -14.44
C CYS A 111 -8.63 -7.62 -14.16
N GLY A 112 -9.88 -7.25 -14.44
CA GLY A 112 -11.05 -7.99 -13.96
C GLY A 112 -11.07 -8.07 -12.42
N ASP A 113 -11.21 -9.28 -11.90
CA ASP A 113 -11.28 -9.53 -10.45
C ASP A 113 -9.91 -9.74 -9.77
N GLN A 114 -8.82 -9.56 -10.51
CA GLN A 114 -7.46 -9.81 -10.01
C GLN A 114 -6.67 -8.53 -9.89
N SER A 115 -6.03 -8.35 -8.73
CA SER A 115 -5.04 -7.29 -8.52
C SER A 115 -3.70 -7.71 -9.11
N VAL A 116 -3.30 -7.04 -10.18
CA VAL A 116 -2.15 -7.41 -11.01
C VAL A 116 -0.89 -6.62 -10.68
N ALA A 117 -1.02 -5.44 -10.10
CA ALA A 117 0.08 -4.60 -9.63
C ALA A 117 -0.44 -3.49 -8.71
N ALA A 118 0.46 -2.67 -8.23
CA ALA A 118 0.14 -1.37 -7.63
C ALA A 118 1.04 -0.29 -8.24
N ALA A 119 0.60 0.95 -8.13
CA ALA A 119 1.31 2.13 -8.59
C ALA A 119 1.49 3.11 -7.44
N ASP A 120 2.68 3.68 -7.33
CA ASP A 120 2.95 4.78 -6.42
C ASP A 120 3.13 6.09 -7.20
N THR A 121 2.63 7.17 -6.63
CA THR A 121 2.91 8.55 -7.04
C THR A 121 3.56 9.31 -5.91
N THR A 122 4.46 10.22 -6.21
CA THR A 122 5.18 11.02 -5.22
C THR A 122 4.87 12.50 -5.38
N PRO A 123 4.79 13.27 -4.28
CA PRO A 123 4.65 14.71 -4.35
C PRO A 123 5.94 15.33 -4.89
N THR A 124 5.79 16.38 -5.69
CA THR A 124 6.86 17.21 -6.27
C THR A 124 6.48 18.69 -6.09
N PRO A 125 7.42 19.64 -6.17
CA PRO A 125 7.09 21.06 -6.14
C PRO A 125 6.02 21.48 -7.17
N ASP A 126 6.01 20.83 -8.33
CA ASP A 126 5.05 21.08 -9.43
C ASP A 126 3.74 20.28 -9.32
N GLY A 127 3.52 19.57 -8.20
CA GLY A 127 2.33 18.75 -7.96
C GLY A 127 2.63 17.27 -7.71
N TRP A 128 2.18 16.40 -8.60
CA TRP A 128 2.26 14.94 -8.42
C TRP A 128 2.84 14.27 -9.65
N THR A 129 3.79 13.35 -9.44
CA THR A 129 4.39 12.55 -10.50
C THR A 129 4.20 11.05 -10.26
N PHE A 130 4.11 10.30 -11.35
CA PHE A 130 4.21 8.85 -11.30
C PHE A 130 5.62 8.44 -10.84
N SER A 131 5.69 7.51 -9.89
CA SER A 131 6.96 6.97 -9.41
C SER A 131 7.28 5.65 -10.10
N HIS A 132 6.52 4.59 -9.80
CA HIS A 132 6.78 3.26 -10.33
C HIS A 132 5.56 2.34 -10.18
N PHE A 133 5.57 1.26 -10.95
CA PHE A 133 4.73 0.09 -10.70
C PHE A 133 5.50 -0.95 -9.90
N PHE A 134 4.82 -1.68 -9.04
CA PHE A 134 5.38 -2.83 -8.33
C PHE A 134 4.33 -3.92 -8.14
N GLU A 135 4.82 -5.12 -7.84
CA GLU A 135 4.00 -6.27 -7.47
C GLU A 135 4.57 -6.91 -6.20
N GLY A 136 3.81 -7.81 -5.59
CA GLY A 136 4.27 -8.57 -4.43
C GLY A 136 3.20 -8.79 -3.37
N PRO A 137 3.57 -9.44 -2.25
CA PRO A 137 2.62 -9.87 -1.22
C PRO A 137 1.88 -8.71 -0.55
N TYR A 138 2.46 -7.51 -0.55
CA TYR A 138 1.85 -6.32 0.05
C TYR A 138 0.53 -5.93 -0.60
N ILE A 139 0.28 -6.25 -1.87
CA ILE A 139 -0.97 -5.89 -2.56
C ILE A 139 -2.12 -6.70 -1.98
N ALA A 140 -2.04 -8.03 -2.05
CA ALA A 140 -3.04 -8.92 -1.47
C ALA A 140 -3.17 -8.72 0.05
N SER A 141 -2.06 -8.42 0.73
CA SER A 141 -2.08 -8.08 2.14
C SER A 141 -2.86 -6.78 2.43
N THR A 142 -2.72 -5.76 1.58
CA THR A 142 -3.45 -4.48 1.71
C THR A 142 -4.94 -4.72 1.54
N GLU A 143 -5.34 -5.43 0.49
CA GLU A 143 -6.75 -5.77 0.24
C GLU A 143 -7.36 -6.55 1.40
N ARG A 144 -6.64 -7.55 1.93
CA ARG A 144 -7.08 -8.30 3.11
C ARG A 144 -7.27 -7.39 4.33
N ALA A 145 -6.32 -6.49 4.59
CA ALA A 145 -6.39 -5.57 5.73
C ALA A 145 -7.57 -4.58 5.58
N VAL A 146 -7.85 -4.14 4.35
CA VAL A 146 -9.00 -3.29 4.03
C VAL A 146 -10.31 -4.03 4.29
N LEU A 147 -10.49 -5.25 3.78
CA LEU A 147 -11.67 -6.08 4.04
C LEU A 147 -11.87 -6.34 5.53
N GLN A 148 -10.78 -6.56 6.26
CA GLN A 148 -10.80 -6.69 7.71
C GLN A 148 -11.25 -5.39 8.40
N ALA A 149 -10.74 -4.24 7.96
CA ALA A 149 -11.12 -2.94 8.52
C ALA A 149 -12.59 -2.61 8.27
N GLU A 150 -13.13 -2.94 7.09
CA GLU A 150 -14.56 -2.79 6.78
C GLU A 150 -15.44 -3.63 7.73
N SER A 151 -14.97 -4.80 8.16
CA SER A 151 -15.70 -5.66 9.10
C SER A 151 -15.79 -5.11 10.53
N LEU A 152 -14.97 -4.10 10.89
CA LEU A 152 -15.01 -3.46 12.21
C LEU A 152 -16.26 -2.59 12.42
N GLY A 153 -16.91 -2.15 11.33
CA GLY A 153 -18.15 -1.37 11.39
C GLY A 153 -18.02 0.00 12.06
N THR A 154 -16.80 0.54 12.17
CA THR A 154 -16.48 1.88 12.68
C THR A 154 -15.92 2.72 11.53
N SER A 155 -16.30 3.99 11.44
CA SER A 155 -15.74 4.89 10.43
C SER A 155 -14.31 5.25 10.75
N TYR A 156 -13.41 4.85 9.86
CA TYR A 156 -12.02 5.26 9.84
C TYR A 156 -11.68 5.77 8.44
N GLN A 157 -10.72 6.68 8.34
CA GLN A 157 -10.08 6.99 7.07
C GLN A 157 -8.89 6.05 6.86
N ALA A 158 -8.89 5.31 5.76
CA ALA A 158 -7.84 4.36 5.41
C ALA A 158 -6.61 5.08 4.86
N ARG A 159 -5.45 4.82 5.45
CA ARG A 159 -4.14 5.33 5.07
C ARG A 159 -3.12 4.21 5.10
N LEU A 160 -2.01 4.35 4.40
CA LEU A 160 -0.86 3.47 4.57
C LEU A 160 0.21 4.18 5.41
N LEU A 161 0.82 3.46 6.33
CA LEU A 161 1.94 3.94 7.13
C LEU A 161 3.15 3.03 6.92
N SER A 162 4.16 3.58 6.26
CA SER A 162 5.48 2.99 6.10
C SER A 162 6.33 3.29 7.34
N VAL A 163 6.99 2.26 7.86
CA VAL A 163 7.93 2.35 8.99
C VAL A 163 9.29 1.83 8.48
N PRO A 164 10.11 2.71 7.88
CA PRO A 164 11.34 2.31 7.20
C PRO A 164 12.34 1.60 8.11
N GLU A 165 12.46 2.03 9.37
CA GLU A 165 13.36 1.44 10.37
C GLU A 165 13.11 -0.06 10.60
N LEU A 166 11.90 -0.55 10.26
CA LEU A 166 11.50 -1.95 10.40
C LEU A 166 11.17 -2.62 9.06
N TYR A 167 11.37 -1.93 7.93
CA TYR A 167 10.94 -2.36 6.60
C TYR A 167 9.49 -2.86 6.59
N MET A 168 8.63 -2.20 7.37
CA MET A 168 7.26 -2.63 7.62
C MET A 168 6.28 -1.63 6.99
N LEU A 169 5.20 -2.16 6.42
CA LEU A 169 4.05 -1.37 5.97
C LEU A 169 2.83 -1.77 6.81
N THR A 170 2.01 -0.79 7.18
CA THR A 170 0.79 -1.03 7.96
C THR A 170 -0.38 -0.28 7.32
N LEU A 171 -1.58 -0.85 7.38
CA LEU A 171 -2.80 -0.10 7.15
C LEU A 171 -3.10 0.71 8.41
N TRP A 172 -3.09 2.02 8.28
CA TRP A 172 -3.44 2.98 9.33
C TRP A 172 -4.90 3.39 9.17
N LEU A 173 -5.69 3.11 10.19
CA LEU A 173 -7.09 3.50 10.30
C LEU A 173 -7.16 4.73 11.20
N HIS A 174 -7.25 5.90 10.57
CA HIS A 174 -7.30 7.18 11.26
C HIS A 174 -8.72 7.50 11.71
N GLY A 175 -8.91 7.78 13.00
CA GLY A 175 -10.22 8.00 13.62
C GLY A 175 -10.90 9.30 13.19
N ASP A 176 -10.11 10.37 12.95
CA ASP A 176 -10.63 11.59 12.34
C ASP A 176 -10.77 11.39 10.83
N HIS A 177 -11.96 10.95 10.43
CA HIS A 177 -12.25 10.70 9.03
C HIS A 177 -12.42 11.98 8.18
N THR A 178 -12.51 13.15 8.84
CA THR A 178 -12.61 14.46 8.18
C THR A 178 -11.26 15.14 8.02
N ALA A 179 -10.20 14.61 8.64
CA ALA A 179 -8.85 15.11 8.52
C ALA A 179 -8.36 15.09 7.07
N ASP A 180 -7.56 16.08 6.71
CA ASP A 180 -6.87 16.14 5.42
C ASP A 180 -6.02 14.86 5.24
N PRO A 181 -6.21 14.07 4.16
CA PRO A 181 -5.42 12.88 3.90
C PRO A 181 -3.94 13.14 3.64
N ALA A 182 -3.53 14.40 3.44
CA ALA A 182 -2.13 14.79 3.29
C ALA A 182 -1.43 15.11 4.60
N GLU A 183 -2.19 15.31 5.68
CA GLU A 183 -1.68 15.70 6.98
C GLU A 183 -2.06 14.67 8.04
N GLY A 184 -1.33 14.69 9.15
CA GLY A 184 -1.72 13.95 10.33
C GLY A 184 -0.55 13.42 11.15
N SER A 185 -0.76 13.42 12.45
CA SER A 185 0.00 12.62 13.41
C SER A 185 -0.79 11.38 13.76
N LEU A 186 -0.09 10.33 14.19
CA LEU A 186 -0.75 9.15 14.73
C LEU A 186 -1.46 9.50 16.04
N ASP A 187 -2.78 9.35 16.09
CA ASP A 187 -3.53 9.44 17.34
C ASP A 187 -3.37 8.13 18.13
N PRO A 188 -3.18 8.15 19.47
CA PRO A 188 -3.04 6.93 20.27
C PRO A 188 -4.19 5.92 20.11
N THR A 189 -5.38 6.38 19.74
CA THR A 189 -6.59 5.57 19.53
C THR A 189 -6.75 5.07 18.10
N ASP A 190 -5.95 5.56 17.16
CA ASP A 190 -5.90 5.04 15.80
C ASP A 190 -5.49 3.57 15.80
N LEU A 191 -5.96 2.82 14.80
CA LEU A 191 -5.59 1.42 14.63
C LEU A 191 -4.54 1.25 13.53
N LEU A 192 -3.56 0.42 13.81
CA LEU A 192 -2.57 -0.07 12.86
C LEU A 192 -2.79 -1.56 12.63
N ILE A 193 -2.93 -1.96 11.36
CA ILE A 193 -2.98 -3.36 10.94
C ILE A 193 -1.70 -3.64 10.13
N PRO A 194 -0.68 -4.29 10.72
CA PRO A 194 0.55 -4.62 10.03
C PRO A 194 0.30 -5.51 8.81
N LEU A 195 0.91 -5.17 7.68
CA LEU A 195 0.79 -5.94 6.45
C LEU A 195 1.83 -7.07 6.41
N ALA A 196 1.51 -8.13 5.70
CA ALA A 196 2.46 -9.19 5.38
C ALA A 196 3.35 -8.79 4.18
N PRO A 197 4.65 -9.11 4.22
CA PRO A 197 5.38 -9.70 5.35
C PRO A 197 5.58 -8.69 6.49
N ALA A 198 5.29 -9.13 7.72
CA ALA A 198 5.57 -8.35 8.92
C ALA A 198 6.94 -8.72 9.50
N PRO A 199 7.65 -7.79 10.16
CA PRO A 199 8.93 -8.08 10.79
C PRO A 199 8.77 -9.11 11.92
N PRO A 200 9.85 -9.83 12.29
CA PRO A 200 9.81 -10.81 13.36
C PRO A 200 9.21 -10.26 14.67
N GLY A 201 8.29 -11.01 15.27
CA GLY A 201 7.60 -10.59 16.50
C GLY A 201 6.47 -9.57 16.29
N VAL A 202 6.11 -9.26 15.04
CA VAL A 202 4.88 -8.53 14.69
C VAL A 202 3.95 -9.48 13.94
N ALA A 203 2.71 -9.61 14.42
CA ALA A 203 1.71 -10.42 13.76
C ALA A 203 1.05 -9.62 12.63
N ALA A 204 1.25 -10.05 11.38
CA ALA A 204 0.51 -9.48 10.25
C ALA A 204 -1.01 -9.66 10.44
N HIS A 205 -1.78 -8.68 9.99
CA HIS A 205 -3.25 -8.66 10.03
C HIS A 205 -3.87 -8.67 11.43
N ARG A 206 -3.09 -8.43 12.48
CA ARG A 206 -3.62 -8.18 13.82
C ARG A 206 -3.78 -6.68 14.03
N PRO A 207 -4.99 -6.16 14.29
CA PRO A 207 -5.16 -4.75 14.62
C PRO A 207 -4.53 -4.45 15.99
N HIS A 208 -3.87 -3.30 16.07
CA HIS A 208 -3.27 -2.77 17.29
C HIS A 208 -3.58 -1.29 17.40
N GLN A 209 -3.83 -0.79 18.62
CA GLN A 209 -3.86 0.65 18.83
C GLN A 209 -2.44 1.22 18.69
N VAL A 210 -2.34 2.44 18.14
CA VAL A 210 -1.07 3.18 18.04
C VAL A 210 -0.38 3.27 19.40
N GLY A 211 -1.14 3.60 20.46
CA GLY A 211 -0.63 3.74 21.82
C GLY A 211 -0.01 2.46 22.41
N GLU A 212 -0.37 1.29 21.88
CA GLU A 212 0.19 -0.01 22.29
C GLU A 212 1.34 -0.44 21.39
N LEU A 213 1.19 -0.27 20.06
CA LEU A 213 2.14 -0.81 19.09
C LEU A 213 3.42 0.00 19.00
N LEU A 214 3.36 1.34 18.94
CA LEU A 214 4.55 2.17 18.74
C LEU A 214 5.58 2.00 19.87
N PRO A 215 5.20 2.03 21.16
CA PRO A 215 6.16 1.78 22.25
C PRO A 215 6.81 0.39 22.15
N ALA A 216 6.04 -0.64 21.78
CA ALA A 216 6.55 -1.99 21.61
C ALA A 216 7.55 -2.10 20.44
N LEU A 217 7.34 -1.37 19.35
CA LEU A 217 8.27 -1.27 18.23
C LEU A 217 9.54 -0.51 18.61
N GLY A 218 9.42 0.64 19.30
CA GLY A 218 10.56 1.44 19.75
C GLY A 218 11.49 0.66 20.69
N HIS A 219 10.93 -0.07 21.66
CA HIS A 219 11.72 -0.92 22.56
C HIS A 219 12.53 -2.02 21.85
N ARG A 220 12.07 -2.49 20.68
CA ARG A 220 12.82 -3.47 19.89
C ARG A 220 14.04 -2.87 19.24
N LEU A 221 13.95 -1.64 18.76
CA LEU A 221 15.07 -0.96 18.10
C LEU A 221 16.16 -0.54 19.09
N THR A 222 15.80 -0.22 20.33
CA THR A 222 16.78 0.15 21.37
C THR A 222 17.51 -1.06 21.95
N ARG A 223 16.94 -2.28 21.86
CA ARG A 223 17.62 -3.48 22.33
C ARG A 223 18.57 -3.99 21.24
N PRO A 224 19.90 -3.95 21.42
CA PRO A 224 20.80 -4.55 20.45
C PRO A 224 20.44 -6.03 20.30
N THR A 225 20.10 -6.44 19.09
CA THR A 225 19.95 -7.85 18.71
C THR A 225 21.25 -8.56 19.08
N SER A 226 21.25 -9.20 20.24
CA SER A 226 22.36 -10.03 20.67
C SER A 226 22.31 -11.28 19.82
N LEU A 227 23.03 -11.25 18.70
CA LEU A 227 23.31 -12.43 17.90
C LEU A 227 24.07 -13.40 18.80
N THR A 228 23.34 -14.32 19.43
CA THR A 228 23.94 -15.42 20.15
C THR A 228 24.43 -16.38 19.09
N THR A 229 25.65 -16.15 18.61
CA THR A 229 26.40 -17.16 17.86
C THR A 229 26.58 -18.33 18.80
N THR A 230 25.67 -19.30 18.73
CA THR A 230 25.84 -20.60 19.38
C THR A 230 26.95 -21.29 18.62
N THR A 231 28.20 -21.08 19.06
CA THR A 231 29.32 -21.88 18.62
C THR A 231 29.08 -23.29 19.15
N ALA A 232 28.55 -24.16 18.29
CA ALA A 232 28.44 -25.58 18.59
C ALA A 232 29.86 -26.11 18.86
N SER A 233 30.17 -26.38 20.13
CA SER A 233 31.39 -27.12 20.50
C SER A 233 31.27 -28.51 19.91
N LEU A 234 32.08 -28.79 18.89
CA LEU A 234 32.38 -30.14 18.42
C LEU A 234 33.10 -30.87 19.54
N VAL A 235 32.35 -31.66 20.32
CA VAL A 235 32.91 -32.71 21.16
C VAL A 235 33.42 -33.80 20.22
N THR A 236 34.74 -33.98 20.18
CA THR A 236 35.41 -35.11 19.53
C THR A 236 35.42 -36.31 20.48
N PRO A 237 34.82 -37.46 20.13
CA PRO A 237 35.13 -38.71 20.81
C PRO A 237 36.35 -39.36 20.13
N ALA A 238 37.49 -39.38 20.80
CA ALA A 238 38.65 -40.17 20.36
C ALA A 238 38.52 -41.61 20.87
N SER A 239 38.73 -42.52 19.93
CA SER A 239 38.39 -43.93 19.91
C SER A 239 39.18 -44.86 20.84
N LEU A 240 38.49 -45.95 21.16
CA LEU A 240 38.93 -47.34 21.38
C LEU A 240 40.42 -47.60 21.61
N THR A 241 40.74 -48.10 22.80
CA THR A 241 41.98 -48.85 23.08
C THR A 241 41.66 -50.35 23.05
N ALA A 242 42.30 -51.09 22.15
CA ALA A 242 42.30 -52.56 22.10
C ALA A 242 43.53 -53.13 22.84
N PRO A 243 43.47 -54.36 23.37
CA PRO A 243 44.42 -54.87 24.37
C PRO A 243 45.71 -55.44 23.78
N THR A 244 46.79 -55.24 24.54
CA THR A 244 48.15 -55.75 24.33
C THR A 244 48.22 -57.27 24.54
N SER A 245 48.88 -58.00 23.65
CA SER A 245 49.37 -59.36 23.92
C SER A 245 50.77 -59.57 23.32
N LEU A 246 51.69 -59.90 24.23
CA LEU A 246 52.93 -60.69 24.18
C LEU A 246 53.76 -60.78 22.88
N THR A 247 55.09 -60.63 23.02
CA THR A 247 56.08 -61.73 22.83
C THR A 247 57.54 -61.25 23.09
N THR A 248 58.26 -62.03 23.91
CA THR A 248 59.71 -62.00 24.24
C THR A 248 60.58 -62.43 23.02
N PRO A 249 61.87 -62.05 22.90
CA PRO A 249 63.02 -62.78 23.49
C PRO A 249 64.14 -61.80 23.94
N ALA A 250 65.25 -62.13 24.61
CA ALA A 250 65.98 -63.37 24.94
C ALA A 250 66.67 -63.19 26.31
#